data_AF-A0A3M2AWS3-F1
#
_entry.id   AF-A0A3M2AWS3-F1
#
_cell.length_a   1.000
_cell.length_b   1.000
_cell.length_c   1.000
_cell.angle_alpha   90.00
_cell.angle_beta   90.00
_cell.angle_gamma   90.00
#
_symmetry.space_group_name_H-M   'P 1'
#
loop_
_entity.id
_entity.type
_entity.pdbx_description
1 polymer ?
#
loop_
_entity_poly.entity_id
_entity_poly.type
_entity_poly.pdbx_seq_one_letter_code
_entity_poly.pdbx_strand_id
1 'polypeptide(L)'
;MSRLLLPLLLLPAVAAAAPPGEPVWSGLEATIARSTWIVRAEVLAARPVGGIGTHVEVKVLETLQGPSGLERCSYLTDPGRLVAPGEEEILFLRPPAPGGAHHRVEGRVGGRSPFRREKLTWLRRVLELRALPAGRRGKAFLSWYLEALRRRPPDWPFWRALAEIERLRRENPKELRALLPADALERAAEGLAEGQARRRLLDLARWRREGAGPN
;
A
#
# COMPACT_ATOMS: atom_id res chain seq x y z
N MET A 1 -1.64 -41.44 -32.56
CA MET A 1 -1.90 -40.96 -31.19
C MET A 1 -1.52 -39.49 -31.10
N SER A 2 -2.49 -38.59 -31.28
CA SER A 2 -2.25 -37.14 -31.24
C SER A 2 -2.24 -36.64 -29.80
N ARG A 3 -1.09 -36.10 -29.35
CA ARG A 3 -1.00 -35.33 -28.10
C ARG A 3 -1.31 -33.87 -28.43
N LEU A 4 -2.49 -33.42 -28.03
CA LEU A 4 -2.84 -32.00 -28.01
C LEU A 4 -2.05 -31.33 -26.89
N LEU A 5 -1.13 -30.44 -27.26
CA LEU A 5 -0.50 -29.49 -26.35
C LEU A 5 -1.49 -28.33 -26.14
N LEU A 6 -2.09 -28.25 -24.95
CA LEU A 6 -2.77 -27.03 -24.51
C LEU A 6 -1.70 -25.94 -24.31
N PRO A 7 -1.83 -24.76 -24.92
CA PRO A 7 -1.03 -23.62 -24.50
C PRO A 7 -1.54 -23.16 -23.13
N LEU A 8 -0.70 -23.32 -22.10
CA LEU A 8 -0.86 -22.62 -20.83
C LEU A 8 -0.81 -21.12 -21.11
N LEU A 9 -1.97 -20.47 -21.12
CA LEU A 9 -2.07 -19.01 -21.11
C LEU A 9 -1.53 -18.52 -19.76
N LEU A 10 -0.24 -18.21 -19.73
CA LEU A 10 0.37 -17.35 -18.72
C LEU A 10 -0.27 -15.97 -18.87
N LEU A 11 -1.35 -15.71 -18.15
CA LEU A 11 -1.81 -14.35 -17.92
C LEU A 11 -0.74 -13.67 -17.07
N PRO A 12 -0.01 -12.65 -17.59
CA PRO A 12 0.76 -11.81 -16.70
C PRO A 12 -0.25 -11.18 -15.74
N ALA A 13 -0.04 -11.35 -14.44
CA ALA A 13 -0.68 -10.53 -13.43
C ALA A 13 -0.14 -9.10 -13.56
N VAL A 14 -0.54 -8.43 -14.64
CA VAL A 14 -0.38 -6.99 -14.80
C VAL A 14 -1.21 -6.40 -13.68
N ALA A 15 -0.54 -5.77 -12.72
CA ALA A 15 -1.20 -4.99 -11.70
C ALA A 15 -2.08 -3.97 -12.43
N ALA A 16 -3.39 -4.21 -12.44
CA ALA A 16 -4.31 -3.34 -13.14
C ALA A 16 -4.10 -1.92 -12.60
N ALA A 17 -3.64 -1.03 -13.48
CA ALA A 17 -3.69 0.40 -13.20
C ALA A 17 -5.16 0.73 -12.93
N ALA A 18 -5.43 1.67 -12.02
CA ALA A 18 -6.80 2.12 -11.81
C ALA A 18 -7.34 2.60 -13.18
N PRO A 19 -8.52 2.12 -13.62
CA PRO A 19 -9.09 2.57 -14.88
C PRO A 19 -9.20 4.11 -14.89
N PRO A 20 -9.00 4.75 -16.04
CA PRO A 20 -9.02 6.20 -16.14
C PRO A 20 -10.33 6.76 -15.56
N GLY A 21 -10.21 7.71 -14.63
CA GLY A 21 -11.34 8.33 -13.93
C GLY A 21 -11.69 7.73 -12.56
N GLU A 22 -11.06 6.64 -12.12
CA GLU A 22 -11.27 6.14 -10.75
C GLU A 22 -10.40 6.88 -9.71
N PRO A 23 -10.96 7.16 -8.52
CA PRO A 23 -10.18 7.65 -7.39
C PRO A 23 -9.06 6.69 -6.99
N VAL A 24 -7.94 7.25 -6.57
CA VAL A 24 -6.87 6.52 -5.89
C VAL A 24 -7.28 6.27 -4.44
N TRP A 25 -7.70 5.04 -4.13
CA TRP A 25 -8.30 4.68 -2.83
C TRP A 25 -7.27 4.47 -1.72
N SER A 26 -6.01 4.17 -2.05
CA SER A 26 -4.90 4.17 -1.10
C SER A 26 -3.71 5.00 -1.59
N GLY A 27 -3.03 5.69 -0.67
CA GLY A 27 -1.76 6.36 -0.96
C GLY A 27 -0.63 5.41 -1.42
N LEU A 28 -0.79 4.09 -1.27
CA LEU A 28 0.17 3.11 -1.78
C LEU A 28 -0.04 2.76 -3.26
N GLU A 29 -1.21 3.04 -3.83
CA GLU A 29 -1.54 2.57 -5.18
C GLU A 29 -0.59 3.11 -6.25
N ALA A 30 -0.17 4.37 -6.15
CA ALA A 30 0.77 4.97 -7.08
C ALA A 30 2.12 4.26 -7.05
N THR A 31 2.64 3.95 -5.85
CA THR A 31 3.89 3.20 -5.69
C THR A 31 3.73 1.76 -6.19
N ILE A 32 2.61 1.10 -5.90
CA ILE A 32 2.34 -0.25 -6.40
C ILE A 32 2.27 -0.25 -7.94
N ALA A 33 1.58 0.71 -8.54
CA ALA A 33 1.44 0.81 -10.00
C ALA A 33 2.77 1.06 -10.72
N ARG A 34 3.70 1.80 -10.10
CA ARG A 34 5.05 2.00 -10.65
C ARG A 34 5.98 0.81 -10.41
N SER A 35 5.60 -0.13 -9.55
CA SER A 35 6.42 -1.29 -9.20
C SER A 35 6.02 -2.51 -10.02
N THR A 36 7.00 -3.20 -10.58
CA THR A 36 6.77 -4.46 -11.30
C THR A 36 6.95 -5.68 -10.40
N TRP A 37 7.64 -5.51 -9.28
CA TRP A 37 7.90 -6.59 -8.34
C TRP A 37 7.86 -6.05 -6.91
N ILE A 38 7.05 -6.67 -6.05
CA ILE A 38 6.92 -6.32 -4.64
C ILE A 38 7.26 -7.55 -3.83
N VAL A 39 8.26 -7.44 -2.97
CA VAL A 39 8.78 -8.56 -2.21
C VAL A 39 8.96 -8.21 -0.74
N ARG A 40 8.79 -9.20 0.12
CA ARG A 40 9.40 -9.20 1.44
C ARG A 40 10.77 -9.85 1.29
N ALA A 41 11.82 -9.18 1.70
CA ALA A 41 13.18 -9.64 1.55
C ALA A 41 14.00 -9.39 2.81
N GLU A 42 15.04 -10.19 3.02
CA GLU A 42 16.03 -10.02 4.08
C GLU A 42 17.32 -9.48 3.47
N VAL A 43 17.89 -8.44 4.07
CA VAL A 43 19.16 -7.85 3.65
C VAL A 43 20.30 -8.82 3.95
N LEU A 44 21.03 -9.22 2.92
CA LEU A 44 22.22 -10.06 3.04
C LEU A 44 23.48 -9.20 3.18
N ALA A 45 23.59 -8.18 2.33
CA ALA A 45 24.73 -7.28 2.30
C ALA A 45 24.31 -5.89 1.84
N ALA A 46 24.98 -4.87 2.36
CA ALA A 46 24.85 -3.49 1.92
C ALA A 46 26.25 -2.90 1.75
N ARG A 47 26.57 -2.38 0.56
CA ARG A 47 27.88 -1.84 0.22
C ARG A 47 27.72 -0.47 -0.45
N PRO A 48 28.38 0.58 0.06
CA PRO A 48 28.45 1.86 -0.63
C PRO A 48 29.10 1.69 -2.00
N VAL A 49 28.51 2.28 -3.03
CA VAL A 49 29.05 2.38 -4.39
C VAL A 49 29.31 3.87 -4.66
N GLY A 50 30.59 4.22 -4.78
CA GLY A 50 31.07 5.62 -4.77
C GLY A 50 30.24 6.56 -5.64
N GLY A 51 29.63 7.57 -5.02
CA GLY A 51 28.84 8.63 -5.66
C GLY A 51 27.49 8.19 -6.24
N ILE A 52 27.16 6.89 -6.25
CA ILE A 52 25.98 6.34 -6.92
C ILE A 52 24.90 5.93 -5.92
N GLY A 53 25.28 5.41 -4.76
CA GLY A 53 24.33 4.97 -3.73
C GLY A 53 24.86 3.82 -2.90
N THR A 54 23.94 3.05 -2.31
CA THR A 54 24.22 1.80 -1.64
C THR A 54 23.68 0.65 -2.48
N HIS A 55 24.55 -0.26 -2.89
CA HIS A 55 24.15 -1.54 -3.47
C HIS A 55 23.75 -2.47 -2.32
N VAL A 56 22.55 -3.05 -2.44
CA VAL A 56 22.00 -3.95 -1.45
C VAL A 56 21.68 -5.29 -2.11
N GLU A 57 22.21 -6.35 -1.54
CA GLU A 57 21.85 -7.73 -1.87
C GLU A 57 20.82 -8.23 -0.87
N VAL A 58 19.76 -8.84 -1.38
CA VAL A 58 18.70 -9.37 -0.54
C VAL A 58 18.32 -10.80 -0.91
N LYS A 59 17.88 -11.56 0.09
CA LYS A 59 17.18 -12.82 -0.07
C LYS A 59 15.69 -12.55 -0.09
N VAL A 60 15.00 -12.99 -1.14
CA VAL A 60 13.54 -12.91 -1.22
C VAL A 60 12.94 -13.93 -0.27
N LEU A 61 12.20 -13.46 0.72
CA LEU A 61 11.45 -14.31 1.65
C LEU A 61 10.05 -14.61 1.12
N GLU A 62 9.46 -13.67 0.40
CA GLU A 62 8.12 -13.79 -0.18
C GLU A 62 7.92 -12.82 -1.34
N THR A 63 7.27 -13.28 -2.41
CA THR A 63 6.78 -12.41 -3.49
C THR A 63 5.32 -12.04 -3.23
N LEU A 64 5.04 -10.75 -3.08
CA LEU A 64 3.69 -10.20 -2.88
C LEU A 64 3.02 -9.82 -4.21
N GLN A 65 3.79 -9.38 -5.19
CA GLN A 65 3.33 -9.06 -6.55
C GLN A 65 4.48 -9.21 -7.53
N GLY A 66 4.26 -9.75 -8.72
CA GLY A 66 5.27 -9.87 -9.79
C GLY A 66 5.85 -11.29 -9.93
N PRO A 67 7.01 -11.46 -10.59
CA PRO A 67 7.56 -12.78 -10.90
C PRO A 67 7.90 -13.59 -9.63
N SER A 68 7.49 -14.86 -9.63
CA SER A 68 7.82 -15.84 -8.59
C SER A 68 9.07 -16.65 -8.94
N GLY A 69 9.71 -17.24 -7.94
CA GLY A 69 10.83 -18.18 -8.12
C GLY A 69 12.23 -17.57 -8.08
N LEU A 70 12.35 -16.24 -7.90
CA LEU A 70 13.63 -15.59 -7.63
C LEU A 70 13.92 -15.62 -6.12
N GLU A 71 15.01 -16.26 -5.74
CA GLU A 71 15.43 -16.38 -4.33
C GLU A 71 16.28 -15.19 -3.86
N ARG A 72 16.93 -14.49 -4.80
CA ARG A 72 17.84 -13.38 -4.51
C ARG A 72 17.67 -12.28 -5.55
N CYS A 73 17.87 -11.05 -5.12
CA CYS A 73 18.01 -9.93 -6.04
C CYS A 73 18.92 -8.86 -5.44
N SER A 74 19.35 -7.95 -6.30
CA SER A 74 20.11 -6.76 -5.91
C SER A 74 19.34 -5.51 -6.28
N TYR A 75 19.40 -4.50 -5.42
CA TYR A 75 18.86 -3.18 -5.71
C TYR A 75 19.86 -2.07 -5.38
N LEU A 76 19.65 -0.91 -5.99
CA LEU A 76 20.37 0.31 -5.67
C LEU A 76 19.45 1.27 -4.90
N THR A 77 19.97 1.87 -3.83
CA THR A 77 19.26 2.89 -3.05
C THR A 77 20.13 4.12 -2.81
N ASP A 78 19.49 5.25 -2.47
CA ASP A 78 20.15 6.55 -2.38
C ASP A 78 21.29 6.56 -1.34
N PRO A 79 22.35 7.35 -1.57
CA PRO A 79 23.40 7.57 -0.59
C PRO A 79 22.83 8.05 0.75
N GLY A 80 23.32 7.49 1.87
CA GLY A 80 22.91 7.90 3.22
C GLY A 80 21.71 7.15 3.81
N ARG A 81 21.08 6.25 3.04
CA ARG A 81 20.11 5.31 3.64
C ARG A 81 20.83 4.20 4.38
N LEU A 82 20.59 4.11 5.69
CA LEU A 82 21.04 2.99 6.51
C LEU A 82 20.24 1.73 6.12
N VAL A 83 20.97 0.69 5.76
CA VAL A 83 20.48 -0.66 5.48
C VAL A 83 21.47 -1.60 6.14
N ALA A 84 21.02 -2.43 7.08
CA ALA A 84 21.89 -3.36 7.79
C ALA A 84 21.60 -4.82 7.38
N PRO A 85 22.61 -5.68 7.28
CA PRO A 85 22.42 -7.12 7.14
C PRO A 85 21.47 -7.68 8.23
N GLY A 86 20.64 -8.64 7.84
CA GLY A 86 19.61 -9.25 8.69
C GLY A 86 18.30 -8.45 8.79
N GLU A 87 18.22 -7.25 8.19
CA GLU A 87 16.97 -6.48 8.19
C GLU A 87 15.95 -7.04 7.20
N GLU A 88 14.73 -7.31 7.66
CA GLU A 88 13.61 -7.64 6.77
C GLU A 88 12.94 -6.39 6.22
N GLU A 89 12.87 -6.24 4.91
CA GLU A 89 12.26 -5.09 4.25
C GLU A 89 11.13 -5.52 3.30
N ILE A 90 10.15 -4.65 3.13
CA ILE A 90 9.23 -4.74 1.99
C ILE A 90 9.73 -3.79 0.93
N LEU A 91 10.05 -4.33 -0.24
CA LEU A 91 10.63 -3.61 -1.36
C LEU A 91 9.62 -3.48 -2.49
N PHE A 92 9.51 -2.27 -3.02
CA PHE A 92 8.74 -1.94 -4.21
C PHE A 92 9.76 -1.73 -5.33
N LEU A 93 9.96 -2.76 -6.14
CA LEU A 93 11.02 -2.85 -7.13
C LEU A 93 10.48 -2.60 -8.54
N ARG A 94 11.28 -1.87 -9.30
CA ARG A 94 11.18 -1.76 -10.76
C ARG A 94 12.12 -2.72 -11.45
N PRO A 95 11.87 -3.10 -12.70
CA PRO A 95 12.82 -3.91 -13.42
C PRO A 95 14.10 -3.10 -13.58
N PRO A 96 15.27 -3.74 -13.60
CA PRO A 96 16.49 -3.06 -14.03
C PRO A 96 16.26 -2.45 -15.42
N ALA A 97 16.87 -1.30 -15.68
CA ALA A 97 16.95 -0.80 -17.06
C ALA A 97 17.65 -1.86 -17.94
N PRO A 98 17.37 -1.93 -19.25
CA PRO A 98 18.13 -2.81 -20.14
C PRO A 98 19.65 -2.58 -19.96
N GLY A 99 20.39 -3.65 -19.60
CA GLY A 99 21.82 -3.60 -19.26
C GLY A 99 22.16 -3.29 -17.79
N GLY A 100 21.16 -3.08 -16.93
CA GLY A 100 21.35 -2.85 -15.50
C GLY A 100 21.42 -4.15 -14.68
N ALA A 101 22.39 -4.23 -13.77
CA ALA A 101 22.52 -5.35 -12.84
C ALA A 101 21.60 -5.24 -11.59
N HIS A 102 20.98 -4.07 -11.37
CA HIS A 102 20.28 -3.76 -10.12
C HIS A 102 18.85 -3.25 -10.37
N HIS A 103 17.92 -3.71 -9.55
CA HIS A 103 16.58 -3.14 -9.47
C HIS A 103 16.62 -1.72 -8.88
N ARG A 104 15.67 -0.88 -9.29
CA ARG A 104 15.43 0.42 -8.67
C ARG A 104 14.32 0.31 -7.64
N VAL A 105 14.47 0.99 -6.51
CA VAL A 105 13.49 1.01 -5.43
C VAL A 105 12.55 2.20 -5.60
N GLU A 106 11.26 1.94 -5.85
CA GLU A 106 10.19 2.94 -5.87
C GLU A 106 9.69 3.28 -4.46
N GLY A 107 9.86 2.34 -3.54
CA GLY A 107 9.38 2.46 -2.17
C GLY A 107 9.92 1.33 -1.30
N ARG A 108 9.92 1.58 0.01
CA ARG A 108 10.44 0.63 1.00
C ARG A 108 9.69 0.77 2.31
N VAL A 109 9.40 -0.35 2.95
CA VAL A 109 9.02 -0.38 4.36
C VAL A 109 10.17 -1.05 5.13
N GLY A 110 10.89 -0.25 5.92
CA GLY A 110 12.12 -0.67 6.59
C GLY A 110 11.88 -1.64 7.76
N GLY A 111 12.86 -2.51 8.00
CA GLY A 111 12.76 -3.63 8.95
C GLY A 111 12.70 -3.28 10.43
N ARG A 112 13.13 -2.07 10.81
CA ARG A 112 13.09 -1.57 12.19
C ARG A 112 11.75 -0.97 12.60
N SER A 113 10.75 -0.98 11.72
CA SER A 113 9.42 -0.48 12.05
C SER A 113 8.80 -1.35 13.15
N PRO A 114 8.38 -0.80 14.31
CA PRO A 114 7.69 -1.59 15.34
C PRO A 114 6.37 -2.17 14.83
N PHE A 115 5.75 -1.53 13.83
CA PHE A 115 4.50 -1.97 13.20
C PHE A 115 4.70 -2.77 11.91
N ARG A 116 5.80 -3.53 11.79
CA ARG A 116 6.16 -4.22 10.54
C ARG A 116 5.07 -5.20 10.10
N ARG A 117 4.53 -5.98 11.05
CA ARG A 117 3.48 -6.97 10.78
C ARG A 117 2.21 -6.29 10.28
N GLU A 118 1.79 -5.22 10.94
CA GLU A 118 0.59 -4.45 10.59
C GLU A 118 0.75 -3.79 9.23
N LYS A 119 1.92 -3.22 8.93
CA LYS A 119 2.23 -2.65 7.62
C LYS A 119 2.19 -3.69 6.50
N LEU A 120 2.70 -4.89 6.75
CA LEU A 120 2.62 -6.00 5.79
C LEU A 120 1.17 -6.43 5.56
N THR A 121 0.39 -6.63 6.63
CA THR A 121 -1.03 -6.96 6.54
C THR A 121 -1.81 -5.88 5.78
N TRP A 122 -1.51 -4.61 6.06
CA TRP A 122 -2.11 -3.47 5.36
C TRP A 122 -1.78 -3.49 3.87
N LEU A 123 -0.51 -3.69 3.50
CA LEU A 123 -0.10 -3.78 2.10
C LEU A 123 -0.80 -4.94 1.38
N ARG A 124 -0.83 -6.14 1.96
CA ARG A 124 -1.56 -7.29 1.39
C ARG A 124 -3.02 -6.94 1.13
N ARG A 125 -3.66 -6.32 2.12
CA ARG A 125 -5.06 -5.93 1.99
C ARG A 125 -5.27 -4.88 0.91
N VAL A 126 -4.36 -3.91 0.77
CA VAL A 126 -4.39 -2.96 -0.36
C VAL A 126 -4.26 -3.70 -1.69
N LEU A 127 -3.32 -4.66 -1.83
CA LEU A 127 -3.16 -5.45 -3.05
C LEU A 127 -4.43 -6.23 -3.41
N GLU A 128 -5.04 -6.91 -2.43
CA GLU A 128 -6.32 -7.61 -2.60
C GLU A 128 -7.44 -6.67 -3.06
N LEU A 129 -7.59 -5.52 -2.41
CA LEU A 129 -8.65 -4.55 -2.72
C LEU A 129 -8.42 -3.85 -4.07
N ARG A 130 -7.17 -3.67 -4.49
CA ARG A 130 -6.82 -3.15 -5.83
C ARG A 130 -7.19 -4.11 -6.94
N ALA A 131 -7.20 -5.42 -6.68
CA ALA A 131 -7.59 -6.43 -7.65
C ALA A 131 -9.11 -6.54 -7.84
N LEU A 132 -9.92 -5.87 -7.02
CA LEU A 132 -11.38 -5.85 -7.18
C LEU A 132 -11.79 -5.05 -8.44
N PRO A 133 -12.94 -5.38 -9.05
CA PRO A 133 -13.48 -4.58 -10.15
C PRO A 133 -13.80 -3.15 -9.73
N ALA A 134 -13.42 -2.20 -10.59
CA ALA A 134 -13.66 -0.75 -10.52
C ALA A 134 -14.85 -0.32 -9.63
N GLY A 135 -16.08 -0.62 -10.05
CA GLY A 135 -17.32 -0.22 -9.37
C GLY A 135 -17.55 -0.77 -7.96
N ARG A 136 -16.70 -1.66 -7.44
CA ARG A 136 -16.77 -2.20 -6.07
C ARG A 136 -15.60 -1.77 -5.18
N ARG A 137 -14.51 -1.24 -5.76
CA ARG A 137 -13.26 -0.93 -5.04
C ARG A 137 -13.46 0.09 -3.93
N GLY A 138 -14.07 1.23 -4.25
CA GLY A 138 -14.24 2.33 -3.30
C GLY A 138 -15.00 1.92 -2.04
N LYS A 139 -16.13 1.21 -2.21
CA LYS A 139 -16.91 0.70 -1.08
C LYS A 139 -16.11 -0.30 -0.24
N ALA A 140 -15.35 -1.19 -0.88
CA ALA A 140 -14.54 -2.18 -0.18
C ALA A 140 -13.39 -1.53 0.63
N PHE A 141 -12.69 -0.55 0.05
CA PHE A 141 -11.68 0.24 0.75
C PHE A 141 -12.27 1.00 1.94
N LEU A 142 -13.37 1.73 1.75
CA LEU A 142 -14.00 2.49 2.83
C LEU A 142 -14.52 1.57 3.93
N SER A 143 -15.13 0.44 3.59
CA SER A 143 -15.56 -0.54 4.59
C SER A 143 -14.38 -1.01 5.45
N TRP A 144 -13.24 -1.29 4.82
CA TRP A 144 -12.04 -1.72 5.54
C TRP A 144 -11.43 -0.60 6.40
N TYR A 145 -11.41 0.64 5.91
CA TYR A 145 -10.95 1.79 6.70
C TYR A 145 -11.86 2.05 7.91
N LEU A 146 -13.17 2.01 7.73
CA LEU A 146 -14.13 2.16 8.82
C LEU A 146 -14.00 1.03 9.86
N GLU A 147 -13.74 -0.19 9.42
CA GLU A 147 -13.45 -1.32 10.31
C GLU A 147 -12.18 -1.05 11.15
N ALA A 148 -11.10 -0.57 10.51
CA ALA A 148 -9.88 -0.22 11.21
C ALA A 148 -10.08 0.94 12.22
N LEU A 149 -10.97 1.89 11.94
CA LEU A 149 -11.33 2.97 12.86
C LEU A 149 -12.13 2.51 14.10
N ARG A 150 -12.64 1.28 14.13
CA ARG A 150 -13.30 0.72 15.31
C ARG A 150 -12.35 0.10 16.32
N ARG A 151 -11.06 -0.02 15.99
CA ARG A 151 -10.06 -0.62 16.89
C ARG A 151 -9.90 0.20 18.17
N ARG A 152 -9.79 -0.50 19.31
CA ARG A 152 -9.62 0.07 20.65
C ARG A 152 -8.55 -0.70 21.43
N PRO A 153 -7.54 -0.02 22.02
CA PRO A 153 -7.23 1.41 21.84
C PRO A 153 -6.79 1.73 20.39
N PRO A 154 -6.78 3.01 19.97
CA PRO A 154 -6.24 3.42 18.68
C PRO A 154 -4.80 2.94 18.47
N ASP A 155 -4.57 2.20 17.39
CA ASP A 155 -3.29 1.59 17.03
C ASP A 155 -2.82 2.05 15.63
N TRP A 156 -1.74 1.46 15.11
CA TRP A 156 -1.20 1.86 13.80
C TRP A 156 -2.22 1.73 12.66
N PRO A 157 -2.98 0.62 12.51
CA PRO A 157 -4.05 0.52 11.52
C PRO A 157 -5.14 1.59 11.66
N PHE A 158 -5.56 1.93 12.89
CA PHE A 158 -6.51 3.02 13.13
C PHE A 158 -5.99 4.33 12.54
N TRP A 159 -4.77 4.72 12.91
CA TRP A 159 -4.18 6.00 12.46
C TRP A 159 -3.94 6.02 10.96
N ARG A 160 -3.59 4.88 10.36
CA ARG A 160 -3.44 4.75 8.91
C ARG A 160 -4.77 4.92 8.18
N ALA A 161 -5.85 4.29 8.66
CA ALA A 161 -7.18 4.44 8.09
C ALA A 161 -7.68 5.89 8.17
N LEU A 162 -7.45 6.55 9.31
CA LEU A 162 -7.79 7.97 9.47
C LEU A 162 -7.05 8.85 8.45
N ALA A 163 -5.74 8.63 8.28
CA ALA A 163 -4.94 9.37 7.31
C ALA A 163 -5.39 9.13 5.85
N GLU A 164 -5.79 7.91 5.49
CA GLU A 164 -6.33 7.61 4.15
C GLU A 164 -7.67 8.30 3.90
N ILE A 165 -8.57 8.32 4.88
CA ILE A 165 -9.86 9.03 4.76
C ILE A 165 -9.63 10.55 4.65
N GLU A 166 -8.73 11.12 5.44
CA GLU A 166 -8.39 12.55 5.33
C GLU A 166 -7.74 12.89 3.99
N ARG A 167 -6.90 12.00 3.46
CA ARG A 167 -6.36 12.14 2.10
C ARG A 167 -7.47 12.14 1.06
N LEU A 168 -8.36 11.16 1.11
CA LEU A 168 -9.52 11.06 0.21
C LEU A 168 -10.43 12.27 0.31
N ARG A 169 -10.63 12.84 1.51
CA ARG A 169 -11.36 14.10 1.68
C ARG A 169 -10.74 15.24 0.88
N ARG A 170 -9.40 15.32 0.79
CA ARG A 170 -8.71 16.38 0.04
C ARG A 170 -8.70 16.10 -1.46
N GLU A 171 -8.45 14.86 -1.84
CA GLU A 171 -8.18 14.50 -3.23
C GLU A 171 -9.45 14.11 -4.02
N ASN A 172 -10.42 13.47 -3.36
CA ASN A 172 -11.64 12.94 -3.98
C ASN A 172 -12.88 13.17 -3.08
N PRO A 173 -13.20 14.43 -2.71
CA PRO A 173 -14.25 14.74 -1.75
C PRO A 173 -15.65 14.28 -2.18
N LYS A 174 -15.97 14.33 -3.48
CA LYS A 174 -17.30 13.98 -4.00
C LYS A 174 -17.56 12.48 -3.87
N GLU A 175 -16.60 11.67 -4.28
CA GLU A 175 -16.65 10.21 -4.26
C GLU A 175 -16.60 9.67 -2.82
N LEU A 176 -15.75 10.25 -1.97
CA LEU A 176 -15.73 9.90 -0.55
C LEU A 176 -17.10 10.16 0.08
N ARG A 177 -17.73 11.31 -0.18
CA ARG A 177 -19.05 11.62 0.38
C ARG A 177 -20.12 10.66 -0.12
N ALA A 178 -20.14 10.35 -1.41
CA ALA A 178 -21.12 9.44 -2.00
C ALA A 178 -21.11 8.06 -1.34
N LEU A 179 -19.93 7.57 -0.92
CA LEU A 179 -19.77 6.23 -0.37
C LEU A 179 -19.68 6.17 1.16
N LEU A 180 -19.28 7.26 1.83
CA LEU A 180 -19.13 7.31 3.28
C LEU A 180 -20.50 7.43 3.96
N PRO A 181 -20.91 6.46 4.80
CA PRO A 181 -22.17 6.55 5.54
C PRO A 181 -22.19 7.77 6.46
N ALA A 182 -23.35 8.40 6.60
CA ALA A 182 -23.49 9.71 7.26
C ALA A 182 -23.02 9.73 8.73
N ASP A 183 -23.24 8.63 9.44
CA ASP A 183 -22.98 8.46 10.87
C ASP A 183 -21.71 7.63 11.16
N ALA A 184 -21.02 7.13 10.13
CA ALA A 184 -19.94 6.16 10.31
C ALA A 184 -18.77 6.71 11.14
N LEU A 185 -18.44 7.99 10.96
CA LEU A 185 -17.35 8.65 11.67
C LEU A 185 -17.73 9.05 13.10
N GLU A 186 -19.01 9.35 13.35
CA GLU A 186 -19.53 9.61 14.70
C GLU A 186 -19.52 8.32 15.51
N ARG A 187 -20.02 7.22 14.95
CA ARG A 187 -19.92 5.88 15.54
C ARG A 187 -18.48 5.44 15.76
N ALA A 188 -17.56 5.80 14.86
CA ALA A 188 -16.14 5.53 15.06
C ALA A 188 -15.52 6.41 16.15
N ALA A 189 -16.09 7.58 16.47
CA ALA A 189 -15.65 8.45 17.55
C ALA A 189 -16.25 8.04 18.91
N GLU A 190 -17.38 7.35 18.90
CA GLU A 190 -18.00 6.78 20.10
C GLU A 190 -17.04 5.84 20.84
N GLY A 191 -17.02 5.96 22.16
CA GLY A 191 -16.14 5.19 23.04
C GLY A 191 -14.65 5.56 22.98
N LEU A 192 -14.26 6.58 22.19
CA LEU A 192 -12.91 7.15 22.31
C LEU A 192 -12.87 8.18 23.44
N ALA A 193 -11.78 8.15 24.22
CA ALA A 193 -11.48 9.20 25.17
C ALA A 193 -11.35 10.56 24.46
N GLU A 194 -11.55 11.64 25.21
CA GLU A 194 -11.28 12.99 24.70
C GLU A 194 -9.81 13.11 24.29
N GLY A 195 -9.58 13.55 23.06
CA GLY A 195 -8.24 13.60 22.50
C GLY A 195 -8.21 13.73 20.99
N GLN A 196 -7.01 13.59 20.43
CA GLN A 196 -6.75 13.83 19.02
C GLN A 196 -7.57 12.92 18.10
N ALA A 197 -7.68 11.63 18.43
CA ALA A 197 -8.41 10.66 17.61
C ALA A 197 -9.90 11.02 17.51
N ARG A 198 -10.56 11.24 18.65
CA ARG A 198 -11.97 11.65 18.72
C ARG A 198 -12.20 12.97 17.99
N ARG A 199 -11.37 13.99 18.23
CA ARG A 199 -11.49 15.30 17.58
C ARG A 199 -11.45 15.19 16.05
N ARG A 200 -10.43 14.50 15.51
CA ARG A 200 -10.27 14.37 14.05
C ARG A 200 -11.44 13.62 13.39
N LEU A 201 -11.97 12.59 14.04
CA LEU A 201 -13.16 11.87 13.54
C LEU A 201 -14.40 12.77 13.55
N LEU A 202 -14.63 13.53 14.61
CA LEU A 202 -15.75 14.47 14.70
C LEU A 202 -15.62 15.62 13.68
N ASP A 203 -14.42 16.12 13.42
CA ASP A 203 -14.17 17.12 12.37
C ASP A 203 -14.51 16.58 10.98
N LEU A 204 -14.13 15.33 10.70
CA LEU A 204 -14.50 14.66 9.45
C LEU A 204 -16.02 14.40 9.36
N ALA A 205 -16.66 14.01 10.46
CA ALA A 205 -18.11 13.83 10.52
C ALA A 205 -18.85 15.14 10.23
N ARG A 206 -18.39 16.25 10.83
CA ARG A 206 -18.93 17.58 10.57
C ARG A 206 -18.78 17.97 9.10
N TRP A 207 -17.58 17.83 8.53
CA TRP A 207 -17.34 18.07 7.10
C TRP A 207 -18.27 17.24 6.19
N ARG A 208 -18.57 15.99 6.57
CA ARG A 208 -19.47 15.12 5.81
C ARG A 208 -20.91 15.64 5.78
N ARG A 209 -21.37 16.32 6.85
CA ARG A 209 -22.70 16.95 6.95
C ARG A 209 -22.77 18.28 6.22
N GLU A 210 -21.78 19.15 6.44
CA GLU A 210 -21.86 20.57 6.03
C GLU A 210 -21.93 20.79 4.53
N GLY A 211 -21.44 19.88 3.70
CA GLY A 211 -21.57 20.03 2.25
C GLY A 211 -22.65 19.18 1.60
N ALA A 212 -23.73 18.89 2.35
CA ALA A 212 -25.02 18.45 1.82
C ALA A 212 -26.01 19.63 1.65
N GLY A 213 -25.50 20.86 1.48
CA GLY A 213 -26.33 22.02 1.11
C GLY A 213 -26.95 21.83 -0.29
N PRO A 214 -28.15 22.37 -0.55
CA PRO A 214 -28.92 22.07 -1.75
C PRO A 214 -28.20 22.58 -3.01
N ASN A 215 -28.07 21.69 -4.00
CA ASN A 215 -27.93 22.08 -5.40
C ASN A 215 -29.31 22.39 -5.96
#